data_AF-A0ABC9YWE6-F1
#
_entry.id   AF-A0ABC9YWE6-F1
#
_cell.length_a   1.000
_cell.length_b   1.000
_cell.length_c   1.000
_cell.angle_alpha   90.00
_cell.angle_beta   90.00
_cell.angle_gamma   90.00
#
_symmetry.space_group_name_H-M   'P 1'
#
loop_
_entity.id
_entity.type
_entity.pdbx_description
1 polymer ?
#
loop_
_entity_poly.entity_id
_entity_poly.type
_entity_poly.pdbx_seq_one_letter_code
_entity_poly.pdbx_strand_id
1 'polypeptide(L)'
;MQRTTVQDTDEIPAKSKACVAAGKAEIQKVAYDEQSAAANALVQGQVDAMSADSPVTAYAIKQASDKIEAAGKIFDSAPYGWPLKKGSTLAPVLQEAVQYLIDNGQYKKIAENWGVQEGVITKSVINGATS
;
A
#
# COMPACT_ATOMS: atom_id res chain seq x y z
N MET A 1 -5.62 -8.35 8.02
CA MET A 1 -5.55 -7.73 6.67
C MET A 1 -6.95 -7.70 6.06
N GLN A 2 -7.17 -6.93 5.00
CA GLN A 2 -8.40 -7.02 4.21
C GLN A 2 -8.44 -8.34 3.43
N ARG A 3 -9.62 -8.96 3.30
CA ARG A 3 -9.84 -10.18 2.52
C ARG A 3 -9.57 -9.96 1.04
N THR A 4 -9.18 -11.02 0.35
CA THR A 4 -9.01 -11.08 -1.13
C THR A 4 -7.96 -10.13 -1.71
N THR A 5 -7.17 -9.45 -0.86
CA THR A 5 -6.00 -8.68 -1.30
C THR A 5 -4.76 -9.58 -1.38
N VAL A 6 -3.69 -9.09 -2.01
CA VAL A 6 -2.39 -9.76 -2.08
C VAL A 6 -1.86 -10.15 -0.69
N GLN A 7 -2.13 -9.30 0.32
CA GLN A 7 -1.77 -9.59 1.71
C GLN A 7 -2.44 -10.88 2.22
N ASP A 8 -3.71 -11.10 1.87
CA ASP A 8 -4.51 -12.25 2.28
C ASP A 8 -4.16 -13.52 1.49
N THR A 9 -4.02 -13.40 0.17
CA THR A 9 -3.91 -14.54 -0.74
C THR A 9 -2.48 -15.04 -0.93
N ASP A 10 -1.49 -14.16 -0.89
CA ASP A 10 -0.12 -14.47 -1.30
C ASP A 10 0.90 -14.17 -0.20
N GLU A 11 0.95 -12.91 0.26
CA GLU A 11 2.02 -12.42 1.13
C GLU A 11 2.06 -13.15 2.48
N ILE A 12 0.97 -13.09 3.25
CA ILE A 12 0.92 -13.65 4.61
C ILE A 12 1.01 -15.18 4.58
N PRO A 13 0.34 -15.89 3.65
CA PRO A 13 0.59 -17.32 3.46
C PRO A 13 2.06 -17.65 3.16
N ALA A 14 2.74 -16.88 2.30
CA ALA A 14 4.16 -17.09 2.00
C ALA A 14 5.06 -16.81 3.21
N LYS A 15 4.84 -15.71 3.93
CA LYS A 15 5.57 -15.38 5.18
C LYS A 15 5.35 -16.43 6.26
N SER A 16 4.12 -16.94 6.41
CA SER A 16 3.80 -17.99 7.39
C SER A 16 4.56 -19.28 7.09
N LYS A 17 4.57 -19.71 5.81
CA LYS A 17 5.37 -20.87 5.36
C LYS A 17 6.86 -20.67 5.65
N ALA A 18 7.39 -19.48 5.42
CA ALA A 18 8.79 -19.16 5.72
C ALA A 18 9.09 -19.22 7.23
N CYS A 19 8.17 -18.76 8.09
CA CYS A 19 8.30 -18.91 9.54
C CYS A 19 8.38 -20.38 9.96
N VAL A 20 7.47 -21.22 9.46
CA VAL A 20 7.44 -22.66 9.77
C VAL A 20 8.71 -23.36 9.28
N ALA A 21 9.16 -23.05 8.05
CA ALA A 21 10.41 -23.58 7.52
C ALA A 21 11.64 -23.18 8.35
N ALA A 22 11.58 -22.02 9.01
CA ALA A 22 12.60 -21.54 9.95
C ALA A 22 12.41 -22.05 11.39
N GLY A 23 11.50 -23.00 11.64
CA GLY A 23 11.24 -23.58 12.96
C GLY A 23 10.46 -22.66 13.91
N LYS A 24 9.81 -21.61 13.41
CA LYS A 24 8.95 -20.70 14.18
C LYS A 24 7.48 -21.13 14.07
N ALA A 25 6.65 -20.59 14.96
CA ALA A 25 5.21 -20.77 14.87
C ALA A 25 4.64 -20.18 13.56
N GLU A 26 3.56 -20.77 13.07
CA GLU A 26 2.80 -20.23 11.94
C GLU A 26 2.17 -18.88 12.30
N ILE A 27 1.96 -18.04 11.28
CA ILE A 27 1.22 -16.79 11.44
C ILE A 27 -0.28 -17.11 11.49
N GLN A 28 -0.94 -16.71 12.57
CA GLN A 28 -2.39 -16.77 12.67
C GLN A 28 -3.03 -15.66 11.82
N LYS A 29 -3.53 -16.04 10.64
CA LYS A 29 -4.11 -15.09 9.69
C LYS A 29 -5.53 -14.69 10.12
N VAL A 30 -5.75 -13.39 10.36
CA VAL A 30 -7.08 -12.81 10.61
C VAL A 30 -7.45 -11.82 9.49
N ALA A 31 -8.54 -12.11 8.79
CA ALA A 31 -8.99 -11.35 7.63
C ALA A 31 -10.35 -10.68 7.86
N TYR A 32 -10.46 -9.43 7.42
CA TYR A 32 -11.65 -8.58 7.55
C TYR A 32 -12.13 -8.13 6.17
N ASP A 33 -13.41 -7.78 6.03
CA ASP A 33 -13.95 -7.35 4.74
C ASP A 33 -13.42 -5.97 4.33
N GLU A 34 -13.14 -5.11 5.32
CA GLU A 34 -12.63 -3.75 5.15
C GLU A 34 -11.28 -3.57 5.84
N GLN A 35 -10.36 -2.85 5.20
CA GLN A 35 -9.05 -2.57 5.78
C GLN A 35 -9.13 -1.69 7.05
N SER A 36 -10.16 -0.85 7.17
CA SER A 36 -10.40 -0.05 8.37
C SER A 36 -10.70 -0.92 9.60
N ALA A 37 -11.39 -2.06 9.42
CA ALA A 37 -11.64 -3.02 10.49
C ALA A 37 -10.34 -3.71 10.95
N ALA A 38 -9.43 -4.04 10.01
CA ALA A 38 -8.12 -4.58 10.34
C ALA A 38 -7.27 -3.58 11.15
N ALA A 39 -7.29 -2.30 10.77
CA ALA A 39 -6.60 -1.23 11.52
C ALA A 39 -7.19 -1.05 12.93
N ASN A 40 -8.52 -1.04 13.04
CA ASN A 40 -9.20 -0.94 14.33
C ASN A 40 -8.90 -2.13 15.26
N ALA A 41 -8.80 -3.34 14.72
CA ALA A 41 -8.44 -4.53 15.48
C ALA A 41 -7.02 -4.42 16.05
N LEU A 42 -6.07 -3.90 15.27
CA LEU A 42 -4.71 -3.64 15.74
C LEU A 42 -4.69 -2.58 16.86
N VAL A 43 -5.37 -1.45 16.66
CA VAL A 43 -5.47 -0.39 17.68
C VAL A 43 -6.10 -0.89 18.98
N GLN A 44 -7.01 -1.87 18.91
CA GLN A 44 -7.66 -2.51 20.06
C GLN A 44 -6.84 -3.66 20.67
N GLY A 45 -5.69 -4.03 20.08
CA GLY A 45 -4.86 -5.14 20.54
C GLY A 45 -5.45 -6.52 20.28
N GLN A 46 -6.40 -6.64 19.33
CA GLN A 46 -6.98 -7.92 18.93
C GLN A 46 -6.06 -8.73 17.99
N VAL A 47 -5.12 -8.05 17.34
CA VAL A 47 -4.09 -8.64 16.49
C VAL A 47 -2.77 -7.94 16.77
N ASP A 48 -1.65 -8.65 16.62
CA ASP A 48 -0.30 -8.08 16.86
C ASP A 48 0.20 -7.19 15.71
N ALA A 49 -0.34 -7.40 14.50
CA ALA A 49 0.04 -6.66 13.30
C ALA A 49 -1.07 -6.66 12.25
N MET A 50 -1.03 -5.67 11.37
CA MET A 50 -1.76 -5.68 10.10
C MET A 50 -0.77 -5.54 8.94
N SER A 51 -1.10 -6.13 7.79
CA SER A 51 -0.43 -5.85 6.52
C SER A 51 -1.39 -5.15 5.57
N ALA A 52 -0.87 -4.16 4.86
CA ALA A 52 -1.53 -3.38 3.81
C ALA A 52 -0.46 -2.62 3.02
N ASP A 53 -0.84 -2.06 1.87
CA ASP A 53 0.05 -1.22 1.09
C ASP A 53 0.55 -0.01 1.88
N SER A 54 1.70 0.56 1.48
CA SER A 54 2.34 1.65 2.21
C SER A 54 1.48 2.91 2.37
N PRO A 55 0.68 3.39 1.39
CA PRO A 55 -0.16 4.56 1.59
C PRO A 55 -1.28 4.31 2.61
N VAL A 56 -1.83 3.09 2.61
CA VAL A 56 -2.90 2.69 3.54
C VAL A 56 -2.36 2.57 4.96
N THR A 57 -1.17 1.99 5.10
CA THR A 57 -0.47 1.87 6.38
C THR A 57 -0.11 3.25 6.94
N ALA A 58 0.47 4.14 6.12
CA ALA A 58 0.82 5.50 6.53
C ALA A 58 -0.41 6.31 6.97
N TYR A 59 -1.52 6.19 6.23
CA TYR A 59 -2.77 6.85 6.60
C TYR A 59 -3.36 6.30 7.90
N ALA A 60 -3.33 4.98 8.12
CA ALA A 60 -3.80 4.38 9.36
C ALA A 60 -2.98 4.83 10.59
N ILE A 61 -1.66 4.91 10.46
CA ILE A 61 -0.77 5.45 11.51
C ILE A 61 -1.15 6.90 11.83
N LYS A 62 -1.29 7.75 10.80
CA LYS A 62 -1.72 9.15 10.96
C LYS A 62 -3.06 9.27 11.69
N GLN A 63 -4.04 8.42 11.36
CA GLN A 63 -5.37 8.43 11.97
C GLN A 63 -5.39 7.88 13.40
N ALA A 64 -4.48 6.97 13.73
CA ALA A 64 -4.42 6.32 15.04
C ALA A 64 -3.74 7.17 16.13
N SER A 65 -3.23 8.36 15.79
CA SER A 65 -2.53 9.26 16.71
C SER A 65 -1.41 8.54 17.50
N ASP A 66 -0.49 7.91 16.76
CA ASP A 66 0.70 7.22 17.27
C ASP A 66 0.44 5.97 18.14
N LYS A 67 -0.79 5.44 18.17
CA LYS A 67 -1.08 4.16 18.84
C LYS A 67 -0.53 2.92 18.13
N ILE A 68 -0.18 3.08 16.85
CA ILE A 68 0.40 2.04 16.00
C ILE A 68 1.54 2.66 15.20
N GLU A 69 2.49 1.83 14.78
CA GLU A 69 3.68 2.26 14.03
C GLU A 69 3.97 1.33 12.85
N ALA A 70 4.85 1.77 11.95
CA ALA A 70 5.28 0.95 10.83
C ALA A 70 6.22 -0.18 11.32
N ALA A 71 5.84 -1.42 11.04
CA ALA A 71 6.67 -2.59 11.35
C ALA A 71 7.70 -2.85 10.24
N GLY A 72 8.79 -2.08 10.25
CA GLY A 72 9.91 -2.23 9.32
C GLY A 72 9.80 -1.35 8.07
N LYS A 73 10.57 -1.69 7.03
CA LYS A 73 10.65 -0.93 5.78
C LYS A 73 9.58 -1.39 4.78
N ILE A 74 9.20 -0.49 3.87
CA ILE A 74 8.41 -0.84 2.68
C ILE A 74 9.12 -1.96 1.92
N PHE A 75 8.37 -2.97 1.50
CA PHE A 75 8.81 -4.08 0.68
C PHE A 75 7.82 -4.28 -0.46
N ASP A 76 8.24 -5.01 -1.51
CA ASP A 76 7.41 -5.35 -2.66
C ASP A 76 6.64 -4.15 -3.25
N SER A 77 7.34 -3.01 -3.39
CA SER A 77 6.74 -1.76 -3.82
C SER A 77 6.70 -1.65 -5.34
N ALA A 78 5.59 -1.12 -5.85
CA ALA A 78 5.41 -0.73 -7.23
C ALA A 78 4.68 0.62 -7.28
N PRO A 79 4.88 1.43 -8.34
CA PRO A 79 4.12 2.64 -8.53
C PRO A 79 2.64 2.31 -8.80
N TYR A 80 1.74 3.10 -8.23
CA TYR A 80 0.31 3.05 -8.59
C TYR A 80 0.07 3.68 -9.95
N GLY A 81 -0.92 3.17 -10.67
CA GLY A 81 -1.34 3.69 -11.97
C GLY A 81 -2.84 3.56 -12.19
N TRP A 82 -3.35 4.30 -13.19
CA TRP A 82 -4.73 4.17 -13.62
C TRP A 82 -4.86 3.11 -14.71
N PRO A 83 -5.71 2.08 -14.52
CA PRO A 83 -5.96 1.10 -15.56
C PRO A 83 -6.75 1.74 -16.69
N LEU A 84 -6.28 1.55 -17.92
CA LEU A 84 -6.95 2.01 -19.13
C LEU A 84 -7.09 0.85 -20.11
N LYS A 85 -8.12 0.91 -20.96
CA LYS A 85 -8.24 -0.02 -22.09
C LYS A 85 -6.99 0.10 -22.97
N LYS A 86 -6.41 -1.03 -23.36
CA LYS A 86 -5.25 -1.07 -24.25
C LYS A 86 -5.54 -0.28 -25.53
N GLY A 87 -4.61 0.62 -25.89
CA GLY A 87 -4.74 1.50 -27.06
C GLY A 87 -5.66 2.71 -26.86
N SER A 88 -6.13 2.98 -25.63
CA SER A 88 -6.92 4.18 -25.33
C SER A 88 -6.11 5.45 -25.60
N THR A 89 -6.72 6.40 -26.31
CA THR A 89 -6.16 7.74 -26.54
C THR A 89 -6.09 8.58 -25.26
N LEU A 90 -6.74 8.15 -24.17
CA LEU A 90 -6.63 8.79 -22.86
C LEU A 90 -5.29 8.53 -22.17
N ALA A 91 -4.56 7.48 -22.56
CA ALA A 91 -3.29 7.14 -21.91
C ALA A 91 -2.24 8.27 -21.98
N PRO A 92 -1.91 8.85 -23.15
CA PRO A 92 -0.99 9.98 -23.21
C PRO A 92 -1.56 11.22 -22.48
N VAL A 93 -2.86 11.50 -22.59
CA VAL A 93 -3.48 12.67 -21.94
C VAL A 93 -3.36 12.61 -20.42
N LEU A 94 -3.66 11.45 -19.82
CA LEU A 94 -3.54 11.26 -18.37
C LEU A 94 -2.07 11.24 -17.91
N GLN A 95 -1.17 10.67 -18.71
CA GLN A 95 0.26 10.69 -18.42
C GLN A 95 0.79 12.13 -18.36
N GLU A 96 0.45 12.97 -19.36
CA GLU A 96 0.82 14.39 -19.41
C GLU A 96 0.18 15.19 -18.29
N ALA A 97 -1.09 14.95 -17.96
CA ALA A 97 -1.76 15.64 -16.86
C ALA A 97 -1.09 15.37 -15.51
N VAL A 98 -0.68 14.13 -15.24
CA VAL A 98 0.08 13.80 -14.02
C VAL A 98 1.47 14.43 -14.06
N GLN A 99 2.15 14.42 -15.22
CA GLN A 99 3.45 15.07 -15.36
C GLN A 99 3.35 16.57 -15.06
N TYR A 100 2.32 17.25 -15.56
CA TYR A 100 2.05 18.65 -15.26
C TYR A 100 1.90 18.91 -13.75
N LEU A 101 1.17 18.04 -13.03
CA LEU A 101 1.03 18.14 -11.57
C LEU A 101 2.34 17.87 -10.81
N ILE A 102 3.21 17.01 -11.36
CA ILE A 102 4.56 16.78 -10.82
C ILE A 102 5.40 18.05 -10.99
N ASP A 103 5.48 18.57 -12.21
CA ASP A 103 6.35 19.68 -12.58
C ASP A 103 5.97 20.98 -11.86
N ASN A 104 4.68 21.21 -11.61
CA ASN A 104 4.20 22.39 -10.90
C ASN A 104 4.10 22.22 -9.37
N GLY A 105 4.55 21.08 -8.84
CA GLY A 105 4.62 20.78 -7.41
C GLY A 105 3.27 20.49 -6.73
N GLN A 106 2.15 20.47 -7.44
CA GLN A 106 0.85 20.13 -6.87
C GLN A 106 0.77 18.66 -6.43
N TYR A 107 1.40 17.76 -7.18
CA TYR A 107 1.47 16.34 -6.83
C TYR A 107 2.12 16.12 -5.45
N LYS A 108 3.23 16.82 -5.18
CA LYS A 108 3.90 16.78 -3.88
C LYS A 108 3.00 17.29 -2.76
N LYS A 109 2.31 18.42 -2.96
CA LYS A 109 1.37 18.98 -1.97
C LYS A 109 0.23 18.02 -1.64
N ILE A 110 -0.30 17.34 -2.65
CA ILE A 110 -1.33 16.31 -2.47
C ILE A 110 -0.75 15.16 -1.63
N ALA A 111 0.43 14.65 -1.97
CA ALA A 111 1.07 13.57 -1.22
C ALA A 111 1.33 13.93 0.24
N GLU A 112 1.77 15.17 0.52
CA GLU A 112 1.97 15.69 1.87
C GLU A 112 0.66 15.76 2.67
N ASN A 113 -0.42 16.26 2.04
CA ASN A 113 -1.73 16.33 2.69
C ASN A 113 -2.21 14.94 3.17
N TRP A 114 -1.95 13.91 2.38
CA TRP A 114 -2.34 12.53 2.68
C TRP A 114 -1.30 11.74 3.48
N GLY A 115 -0.09 12.27 3.68
CA GLY A 115 0.99 11.58 4.40
C GLY A 115 1.61 10.42 3.62
N VAL A 116 1.63 10.50 2.30
CA VAL A 116 2.07 9.42 1.39
C VAL A 116 3.30 9.83 0.57
N GLN A 117 4.13 10.73 1.12
CA GLN A 117 5.25 11.34 0.41
C GLN A 117 6.32 10.33 -0.02
N GLU A 118 6.45 9.21 0.69
CA GLU A 118 7.43 8.17 0.35
C GLU A 118 7.12 7.47 -1.00
N GLY A 119 5.87 7.55 -1.47
CA GLY A 119 5.43 6.93 -2.73
C GLY A 119 5.47 7.84 -3.95
N VAL A 120 6.01 9.07 -3.84
CA VAL A 120 5.97 10.03 -4.96
C VAL A 120 6.92 9.63 -6.08
N ILE A 121 6.44 9.72 -7.32
CA ILE A 121 7.25 9.60 -8.53
C ILE A 121 7.69 10.98 -9.04
N THR A 122 8.82 11.01 -9.76
CA THR A 122 9.33 12.22 -10.43
C THR A 122 9.01 12.27 -11.91
N LYS A 123 8.58 11.15 -12.49
CA LYS A 123 8.22 11.03 -13.90
C LYS A 123 6.98 10.17 -14.07
N SER A 124 5.97 10.71 -14.73
CA SER A 124 4.78 9.99 -15.15
C SER A 124 5.10 9.14 -16.39
N VAL A 125 4.72 7.86 -16.38
CA VAL A 125 5.02 6.91 -17.46
C VAL A 125 3.82 6.00 -17.73
N ILE A 126 3.70 5.53 -18.97
CA ILE A 126 2.75 4.48 -19.34
C ILE A 126 3.45 3.13 -19.13
N ASN A 127 2.78 2.20 -18.43
CA ASN A 127 3.31 0.88 -18.05
C ASN A 127 4.62 0.97 -17.24
N GLY A 128 4.64 1.84 -16.22
CA GLY A 128 5.83 2.08 -15.38
C GLY A 128 6.12 1.04 -14.30
N ALA A 129 5.14 0.21 -13.95
CA ALA A 129 5.37 -0.90 -13.03
C ALA A 129 6.10 -2.01 -13.79
N THR A 130 7.43 -2.06 -13.64
CA THR A 130 8.27 -3.13 -14.20
C THR A 130 8.49 -4.19 -13.15
N SER A 131 8.24 -5.46 -13.51
CA SER A 131 8.48 -6.65 -12.69
C SER A 131 9.95 -7.08 -12.72
#